data_AF-A0AAQ3NSR4-F1
#
_entry.id   AF-A0AAQ3NSR4-F1
#
_cell.length_a   1.000
_cell.length_b   1.000
_cell.length_c   1.000
_cell.angle_alpha   90.00
_cell.angle_beta   90.00
_cell.angle_gamma   90.00
#
_symmetry.space_group_name_H-M   'P 1'
#
loop_
_entity.id
_entity.type
_entity.pdbx_description
1 polymer ?
#
loop_
_entity_poly.entity_id
_entity_poly.type
_entity_poly.pdbx_seq_one_letter_code
_entity_poly.pdbx_strand_id
1 'polypeptide(L)'
;MSVNNNNPSKGIGASSSSFGNAGIPSNSIPTNHGFSQSQGQGQIPVGFQGQFPLSQAHAIVQAQSKAQAQAQAHAQAAAAAHAQIQAHLQAQGLTLNQNQGGGLGSLGLSSAISTPGNASGKRIPLKPPIRPVGFSPPNSFSPLRPMELTPASRRKKQKLPEKQLQDKVAAILPESALYTQLLEFESRVDAALARKKADIQEALKNPPCIQKTLRIYVFNTFANQIRTIPKKPSAEPPTWTLKIVGRILEDGVDPDQPGVVQKSTPLYPKFSAFFKRVTISLDQRLYPDNHIIMWENARSPAPHEGFEVKRKGDKEFTVNIRLEMNYVPEKFKLSPALTEVLGIEVDTRPRIVAAIWHYVKARKLQNPNDPSFFHCDQPLQKVFGEEKMKFTMVSQKISSHLFPPQPILLEHKIKLSGNSPVGTACYDVMVDVPFPIQRELSALLANVEKSKEIETCDEAICGIIRKIHEHRRRRSFFLGFSQSPVEFINALIESQSRDLKLVSGEPSRNAEKERRSDFFNQPWVEDAVIRYLNRKPAVGSDAPGST
;
A
#
# COMPACT_ATOMS: atom_id res chain seq x y z
N MET A 1 10.92 -59.50 60.92
CA MET A 1 12.09 -58.98 61.64
C MET A 1 12.83 -58.03 60.69
N SER A 2 13.28 -56.83 61.01
CA SER A 2 13.02 -55.89 62.10
C SER A 2 13.69 -54.58 61.65
N VAL A 3 12.86 -53.53 61.53
CA VAL A 3 13.02 -52.13 62.01
C VAL A 3 14.29 -51.30 61.71
N ASN A 4 14.15 -50.07 61.16
CA ASN A 4 14.25 -48.78 61.90
C ASN A 4 13.99 -47.56 60.97
N ASN A 5 12.92 -46.78 61.18
CA ASN A 5 12.81 -45.43 61.83
C ASN A 5 13.31 -44.25 60.96
N ASN A 6 12.69 -43.05 60.91
CA ASN A 6 11.68 -42.42 61.75
C ASN A 6 10.94 -41.30 60.98
N ASN A 7 9.65 -41.12 61.28
CA ASN A 7 8.76 -39.99 60.94
C ASN A 7 8.82 -38.95 62.12
N PRO A 8 8.01 -37.86 62.29
CA PRO A 8 6.83 -37.46 61.53
C PRO A 8 6.54 -35.95 61.35
N SER A 9 5.47 -35.72 60.58
CA SER A 9 4.62 -34.52 60.52
C SER A 9 3.66 -34.40 61.71
N LYS A 10 3.18 -33.18 62.00
CA LYS A 10 1.89 -32.91 62.66
C LYS A 10 1.42 -31.47 62.41
N GLY A 11 0.14 -31.32 62.10
CA GLY A 11 -0.57 -30.04 62.06
C GLY A 11 -1.64 -29.92 63.16
N ILE A 12 -2.58 -28.99 62.92
CA ILE A 12 -3.89 -28.73 63.57
C ILE A 12 -3.91 -27.55 64.55
N GLY A 13 -4.87 -26.62 64.33
CA GLY A 13 -5.42 -25.74 65.37
C GLY A 13 -6.13 -24.49 64.86
N ALA A 14 -7.46 -24.53 64.75
CA ALA A 14 -8.36 -23.40 64.52
C ALA A 14 -9.04 -22.93 65.82
N SER A 15 -9.48 -21.66 65.87
CA SER A 15 -10.43 -20.95 66.79
C SER A 15 -9.83 -19.59 67.24
N SER A 16 -10.53 -18.45 67.44
CA SER A 16 -11.90 -17.96 67.22
C SER A 16 -11.96 -16.45 67.59
N SER A 17 -12.93 -15.71 67.01
CA SER A 17 -13.72 -14.56 67.54
C SER A 17 -13.19 -13.11 67.69
N SER A 18 -13.83 -12.21 66.91
CA SER A 18 -14.73 -11.09 67.32
C SER A 18 -14.28 -9.61 67.41
N PHE A 19 -15.23 -8.76 66.94
CA PHE A 19 -15.41 -7.29 66.94
C PHE A 19 -14.62 -6.47 65.88
N GLY A 20 -15.21 -5.55 65.11
CA GLY A 20 -16.55 -4.95 65.09
C GLY A 20 -16.72 -4.01 63.87
N ASN A 21 -17.95 -3.58 63.64
CA ASN A 21 -18.58 -3.18 62.38
C ASN A 21 -18.69 -1.64 62.16
N ALA A 22 -19.18 -1.28 60.96
CA ALA A 22 -19.91 -0.06 60.54
C ALA A 22 -19.20 0.80 59.46
N GLY A 23 -19.79 1.11 58.30
CA GLY A 23 -21.11 0.83 57.75
C GLY A 23 -21.25 1.44 56.35
N ILE A 24 -22.01 0.76 55.47
CA ILE A 24 -22.61 1.29 54.23
C ILE A 24 -24.07 1.68 54.58
N PRO A 25 -24.77 2.52 53.81
CA PRO A 25 -25.65 1.92 52.80
C PRO A 25 -25.78 2.69 51.47
N SER A 26 -26.36 1.95 50.54
CA SER A 26 -26.58 2.12 49.11
C SER A 26 -27.88 2.85 48.72
N ASN A 27 -27.91 3.27 47.44
CA ASN A 27 -29.03 3.37 46.48
C ASN A 27 -30.17 4.39 46.69
N SER A 28 -30.45 5.15 45.62
CA SER A 28 -31.79 5.18 44.99
C SER A 28 -31.80 5.88 43.63
N ILE A 29 -32.49 5.24 42.69
CA ILE A 29 -33.01 5.76 41.42
C ILE A 29 -34.28 6.59 41.74
N PRO A 30 -34.67 7.55 40.88
CA PRO A 30 -36.09 7.58 40.51
C PRO A 30 -36.34 7.75 39.00
N THR A 31 -37.39 7.07 38.55
CA THR A 31 -38.02 7.15 37.23
C THR A 31 -39.24 8.10 37.23
N ASN A 32 -39.36 8.88 36.15
CA ASN A 32 -40.56 9.34 35.42
C ASN A 32 -41.61 10.27 36.07
N HIS A 33 -41.90 11.41 35.40
CA HIS A 33 -43.21 11.73 34.79
C HIS A 33 -43.20 13.11 34.08
N GLY A 34 -43.89 13.20 32.92
CA GLY A 34 -44.80 14.33 32.63
C GLY A 34 -44.38 15.39 31.59
N PHE A 35 -44.99 15.32 30.40
CA PHE A 35 -45.16 16.43 29.45
C PHE A 35 -45.91 17.63 30.08
N SER A 36 -45.58 18.87 29.70
CA SER A 36 -46.57 19.84 29.18
C SER A 36 -45.92 21.11 28.59
N GLN A 37 -46.72 21.74 27.74
CA GLN A 37 -46.51 22.83 26.80
C GLN A 37 -46.75 24.21 27.46
N SER A 38 -46.32 25.27 26.77
CA SER A 38 -46.91 26.64 26.68
C SER A 38 -46.18 27.85 27.29
N GLN A 39 -45.92 28.80 26.37
CA GLN A 39 -46.08 30.27 26.41
C GLN A 39 -45.40 31.14 27.49
N GLY A 40 -44.58 32.09 27.01
CA GLY A 40 -45.02 33.50 26.96
C GLY A 40 -44.54 34.47 28.04
N GLN A 41 -43.94 35.56 27.56
CA GLN A 41 -43.75 36.88 28.19
C GLN A 41 -42.62 37.06 29.21
N GLY A 42 -41.83 38.11 28.95
CA GLY A 42 -40.60 38.43 29.66
C GLY A 42 -40.73 39.56 30.67
N GLN A 43 -39.60 39.88 31.28
CA GLN A 43 -39.29 41.15 31.92
C GLN A 43 -37.78 41.20 32.19
N ILE A 44 -37.17 42.35 31.86
CA ILE A 44 -35.83 42.75 32.29
C ILE A 44 -35.95 43.30 33.73
N PRO A 45 -34.98 43.06 34.62
CA PRO A 45 -34.25 44.22 35.14
C PRO A 45 -32.73 44.03 35.28
N VAL A 46 -32.07 45.13 34.93
CA VAL A 46 -30.74 45.68 35.22
C VAL A 46 -30.06 45.20 36.51
N GLY A 47 -28.75 44.94 36.46
CA GLY A 47 -27.89 44.82 37.65
C GLY A 47 -26.44 44.44 37.32
N PHE A 48 -25.58 45.43 37.10
CA PHE A 48 -24.13 45.28 36.93
C PHE A 48 -23.45 45.50 38.30
N GLN A 49 -22.74 44.51 38.84
CA GLN A 49 -21.71 44.74 39.86
C GLN A 49 -20.64 43.64 39.75
N GLY A 50 -19.44 44.06 39.40
CA GLY A 50 -18.30 43.18 39.16
C GLY A 50 -17.57 42.80 40.44
N GLN A 51 -17.03 41.58 40.47
CA GLN A 51 -15.93 41.17 41.33
C GLN A 51 -15.23 39.93 40.72
N PHE A 52 -13.89 40.03 40.63
CA PHE A 52 -12.86 39.01 40.31
C PHE A 52 -12.55 38.69 38.83
N PRO A 53 -11.24 38.70 38.46
CA PRO A 53 -10.54 37.41 38.30
C PRO A 53 -9.03 37.46 38.66
N LEU A 54 -8.64 36.88 39.80
CA LEU A 54 -7.23 36.54 40.09
C LEU A 54 -6.99 35.02 40.20
N SER A 55 -8.06 34.24 40.42
CA SER A 55 -8.02 32.78 40.56
C SER A 55 -7.90 32.05 39.21
N GLN A 56 -8.54 32.56 38.15
CA GLN A 56 -8.56 31.89 36.85
C GLN A 56 -7.20 31.94 36.12
N ALA A 57 -6.42 33.02 36.30
CA ALA A 57 -5.09 33.15 35.74
C ALA A 57 -4.09 32.14 36.35
N HIS A 58 -4.16 31.91 37.67
CA HIS A 58 -3.30 30.92 38.34
C HIS A 58 -3.62 29.49 37.91
N ALA A 59 -4.91 29.16 37.70
CA ALA A 59 -5.31 27.84 37.21
C ALA A 59 -4.80 27.54 35.79
N ILE A 60 -4.78 28.55 34.90
CA ILE A 60 -4.30 28.40 33.53
C ILE A 60 -2.77 28.22 33.48
N VAL A 61 -2.02 28.97 34.29
CA VAL A 61 -0.55 28.83 34.37
C VAL A 61 -0.17 27.44 34.92
N GLN A 62 -0.90 26.96 35.94
CA GLN A 62 -0.63 25.65 36.52
C GLN A 62 -1.00 24.50 35.55
N ALA A 63 -2.07 24.65 34.75
CA ALA A 63 -2.43 23.69 33.72
C ALA A 63 -1.41 23.65 32.56
N GLN A 64 -0.90 24.79 32.10
CA GLN A 64 0.15 24.85 31.08
C GLN A 64 1.46 24.22 31.55
N SER A 65 1.87 24.46 32.80
CA SER A 65 3.09 23.85 33.35
C SER A 65 3.01 22.32 33.44
N LYS A 66 1.85 21.77 33.80
CA LYS A 66 1.61 20.31 33.82
C LYS A 66 1.60 19.71 32.41
N ALA A 67 1.01 20.40 31.43
CA ALA A 67 1.00 19.96 30.05
C ALA A 67 2.41 19.94 29.43
N GLN A 68 3.24 20.96 29.71
CA GLN A 68 4.64 20.97 29.27
C GLN A 68 5.49 19.88 29.95
N ALA A 69 5.29 19.63 31.24
CA ALA A 69 5.98 18.57 31.96
C ALA A 69 5.63 17.18 31.41
N GLN A 70 4.35 16.93 31.08
CA GLN A 70 3.94 15.67 30.45
C GLN A 70 4.47 15.52 29.03
N ALA A 71 4.53 16.59 28.24
CA ALA A 71 5.11 16.55 26.89
C ALA A 71 6.61 16.25 26.92
N GLN A 72 7.36 16.83 27.88
CA GLN A 72 8.79 16.54 28.06
C GLN A 72 9.03 15.10 28.54
N ALA A 73 8.22 14.59 29.48
CA ALA A 73 8.31 13.21 29.93
C ALA A 73 8.04 12.22 28.78
N HIS A 74 7.07 12.52 27.91
CA HIS A 74 6.76 11.67 26.77
C HIS A 74 7.84 11.71 25.68
N ALA A 75 8.45 12.88 25.44
CA ALA A 75 9.61 13.02 24.56
C ALA A 75 10.84 12.25 25.08
N GLN A 76 11.09 12.27 26.39
CA GLN A 76 12.18 11.51 27.01
C GLN A 76 11.92 10.00 26.95
N ALA A 77 10.68 9.55 27.17
CA ALA A 77 10.30 8.15 27.01
C ALA A 77 10.45 7.66 25.55
N ALA A 78 10.07 8.50 24.58
CA ALA A 78 10.25 8.19 23.16
C ALA A 78 11.75 8.12 22.76
N ALA A 79 12.58 9.03 23.30
CA ALA A 79 14.02 8.99 23.09
C ALA A 79 14.68 7.74 23.71
N ALA A 80 14.25 7.34 24.91
CA ALA A 80 14.73 6.13 25.57
C ALA A 80 14.31 4.86 24.81
N ALA A 81 13.08 4.80 24.30
CA ALA A 81 12.61 3.69 23.46
C ALA A 81 13.39 3.62 22.14
N HIS A 82 13.68 4.76 21.51
CA HIS A 82 14.48 4.81 20.30
C HIS A 82 15.93 4.36 20.54
N ALA A 83 16.53 4.73 21.68
CA ALA A 83 17.86 4.26 22.07
C ALA A 83 17.89 2.75 22.34
N GLN A 84 16.85 2.17 22.95
CA GLN A 84 16.73 0.73 23.15
C GLN A 84 16.57 -0.04 21.84
N ILE A 85 15.78 0.48 20.90
CA ILE A 85 15.61 -0.10 19.56
C ILE A 85 16.93 -0.04 18.79
N GLN A 86 17.68 1.06 18.89
CA GLN A 86 18.98 1.21 18.24
C GLN A 86 20.05 0.27 18.84
N ALA A 87 20.03 0.05 20.16
CA ALA A 87 20.89 -0.94 20.82
C ALA A 87 20.54 -2.38 20.42
N HIS A 88 19.25 -2.69 20.25
CA HIS A 88 18.80 -4.01 19.78
C HIS A 88 19.19 -4.29 18.32
N LEU A 89 19.16 -3.26 17.46
CA LEU A 89 19.61 -3.34 16.06
C LEU A 89 21.12 -3.54 15.93
N GLN A 90 21.91 -2.93 16.82
CA GLN A 90 23.37 -3.13 16.85
C GLN A 90 23.76 -4.54 17.34
N ALA A 91 22.99 -5.13 18.27
CA ALA A 91 23.21 -6.51 18.74
C ALA A 91 22.92 -7.58 17.66
N GLN A 92 22.16 -7.24 16.61
CA GLN A 92 21.82 -8.12 15.49
C GLN A 92 22.63 -7.85 14.21
N GLY A 93 23.65 -6.97 14.25
CA GLY A 93 24.59 -6.78 13.14
C GLY A 93 24.05 -6.03 11.92
N LEU A 94 22.95 -5.28 12.04
CA LEU A 94 22.37 -4.49 10.94
C LEU A 94 22.72 -3.00 11.10
N THR A 95 23.74 -2.52 10.38
CA THR A 95 24.13 -1.10 10.35
C THR A 95 23.38 -0.34 9.25
N LEU A 96 22.59 0.68 9.60
CA LEU A 96 22.10 1.69 8.66
C LEU A 96 23.06 2.90 8.71
N ASN A 97 23.79 3.11 7.63
CA ASN A 97 24.77 4.20 7.50
C ASN A 97 24.04 5.54 7.35
N GLN A 98 24.20 6.45 8.32
CA GLN A 98 23.86 7.86 8.19
C GLN A 98 25.15 8.65 8.43
N ASN A 99 25.70 9.28 7.38
CA ASN A 99 26.83 10.18 7.51
C ASN A 99 26.49 11.58 6.98
N GLN A 100 27.01 12.57 7.71
CA GLN A 100 26.68 14.00 7.72
C GLN A 100 27.33 14.82 6.60
N GLY A 101 26.89 16.08 6.43
CA GLY A 101 27.78 17.17 5.99
C GLY A 101 27.07 18.33 5.28
N GLY A 102 26.95 19.49 5.94
CA GLY A 102 26.47 20.74 5.36
C GLY A 102 27.54 21.54 4.60
N GLY A 103 27.09 22.49 3.76
CA GLY A 103 27.94 23.46 3.06
C GLY A 103 27.17 24.23 1.99
N LEU A 104 27.16 25.57 2.11
CA LEU A 104 26.45 26.54 1.27
C LEU A 104 26.89 26.54 -0.21
N GLY A 105 25.96 26.88 -1.11
CA GLY A 105 26.26 27.23 -2.50
C GLY A 105 25.01 27.46 -3.35
N SER A 106 24.61 28.72 -3.49
CA SER A 106 23.62 29.24 -4.44
C SER A 106 23.97 28.86 -5.89
N LEU A 107 22.98 28.46 -6.70
CA LEU A 107 22.69 28.96 -8.07
C LEU A 107 21.74 28.02 -8.85
N GLY A 108 20.66 28.60 -9.39
CA GLY A 108 20.15 28.29 -10.73
C GLY A 108 19.25 27.06 -10.93
N LEU A 109 17.93 27.28 -10.86
CA LEU A 109 16.92 26.40 -11.48
C LEU A 109 17.04 26.40 -13.02
N SER A 110 16.96 25.22 -13.64
CA SER A 110 16.43 25.03 -14.99
C SER A 110 15.88 23.60 -15.12
N SER A 111 14.56 23.49 -15.20
CA SER A 111 13.81 22.25 -15.35
C SER A 111 13.72 21.84 -16.82
N ALA A 112 14.04 20.59 -17.14
CA ALA A 112 13.61 19.92 -18.37
C ALA A 112 13.06 18.52 -18.00
N ILE A 113 11.74 18.39 -18.08
CA ILE A 113 11.00 17.12 -17.94
C ILE A 113 10.89 16.49 -19.33
N SER A 114 11.38 15.27 -19.47
CA SER A 114 11.09 14.36 -20.58
C SER A 114 10.44 13.09 -20.01
N THR A 115 9.23 12.83 -20.48
CA THR A 115 8.42 11.63 -20.21
C THR A 115 8.88 10.45 -21.07
N PRO A 116 8.82 9.20 -20.57
CA PRO A 116 8.76 8.03 -21.43
C PRO A 116 7.32 7.50 -21.53
N GLY A 117 6.82 7.44 -22.76
CA GLY A 117 5.55 6.82 -23.13
C GLY A 117 5.61 5.29 -23.10
N ASN A 118 4.50 4.71 -22.66
CA ASN A 118 4.28 3.27 -22.59
C ASN A 118 3.60 2.81 -23.90
N ALA A 119 4.26 1.95 -24.67
CA ALA A 119 3.70 1.37 -25.88
C ALA A 119 3.65 -0.16 -25.76
N SER A 120 2.44 -0.71 -25.77
CA SER A 120 2.12 -2.13 -25.99
C SER A 120 0.67 -2.13 -26.50
N GLY A 121 0.33 -2.43 -27.76
CA GLY A 121 0.86 -3.49 -28.61
C GLY A 121 0.01 -4.76 -28.45
N LYS A 122 -1.29 -4.71 -28.78
CA LYS A 122 -2.16 -5.89 -28.91
C LYS A 122 -2.75 -5.98 -30.32
N ARG A 123 -2.35 -7.05 -31.03
CA ARG A 123 -2.91 -7.56 -32.30
C ARG A 123 -4.25 -8.25 -32.06
N ILE A 124 -5.19 -8.09 -32.98
CA ILE A 124 -6.39 -8.93 -33.19
C ILE A 124 -6.52 -9.16 -34.73
N PRO A 125 -7.02 -10.32 -35.22
CA PRO A 125 -6.69 -10.86 -36.55
C PRO A 125 -7.63 -10.48 -37.73
N LEU A 126 -7.17 -10.81 -38.94
CA LEU A 126 -7.67 -10.49 -40.29
C LEU A 126 -8.79 -11.44 -40.82
N LYS A 127 -9.77 -10.90 -41.58
CA LYS A 127 -10.29 -11.24 -42.97
C LYS A 127 -11.79 -10.83 -43.16
N PRO A 128 -12.39 -10.75 -44.39
CA PRO A 128 -12.19 -9.90 -45.59
C PRO A 128 -13.47 -9.08 -46.02
N PRO A 129 -13.51 -8.37 -47.18
CA PRO A 129 -14.45 -7.25 -47.46
C PRO A 129 -15.59 -7.54 -48.45
N ILE A 130 -16.71 -6.79 -48.38
CA ILE A 130 -17.73 -6.66 -49.46
C ILE A 130 -18.33 -5.22 -49.47
N ARG A 131 -18.50 -4.64 -50.67
CA ARG A 131 -19.26 -3.42 -51.08
C ARG A 131 -20.33 -3.88 -52.11
N PRO A 132 -21.24 -3.06 -52.69
CA PRO A 132 -21.85 -1.74 -52.35
C PRO A 132 -23.39 -1.68 -52.69
N VAL A 133 -23.93 -0.46 -52.98
CA VAL A 133 -25.19 -0.05 -53.68
C VAL A 133 -26.30 0.51 -52.75
N GLY A 134 -26.93 1.69 -52.97
CA GLY A 134 -26.82 2.69 -54.04
C GLY A 134 -27.72 3.96 -53.89
N PHE A 135 -27.52 4.91 -54.82
CA PHE A 135 -28.38 5.93 -55.46
C PHE A 135 -29.07 7.12 -54.69
N SER A 136 -28.41 8.31 -54.73
CA SER A 136 -28.72 9.67 -55.32
C SER A 136 -30.16 10.27 -55.44
N PRO A 137 -30.38 11.59 -55.76
CA PRO A 137 -29.82 12.92 -55.34
C PRO A 137 -30.94 14.05 -55.27
N PRO A 138 -30.78 15.36 -55.63
CA PRO A 138 -29.79 16.44 -55.34
C PRO A 138 -30.41 17.78 -54.78
N ASN A 139 -29.63 18.68 -54.15
CA ASN A 139 -29.42 20.09 -54.61
C ASN A 139 -28.52 20.99 -53.69
N SER A 140 -27.49 21.56 -54.32
CA SER A 140 -26.86 22.91 -54.24
C SER A 140 -26.54 23.67 -52.91
N PHE A 141 -25.22 23.78 -52.65
CA PHE A 141 -24.37 24.97 -52.29
C PHE A 141 -24.62 25.87 -51.03
N SER A 142 -23.78 25.64 -49.99
CA SER A 142 -22.82 26.52 -49.23
C SER A 142 -23.06 28.02 -48.90
N PRO A 143 -22.29 28.67 -47.97
CA PRO A 143 -21.63 28.25 -46.71
C PRO A 143 -21.73 29.29 -45.54
N LEU A 144 -21.00 29.06 -44.44
CA LEU A 144 -20.60 29.95 -43.32
C LEU A 144 -21.39 29.81 -42.00
N ARG A 145 -20.92 28.88 -41.14
CA ARG A 145 -21.12 28.95 -39.68
C ARG A 145 -19.76 29.03 -38.97
N PRO A 146 -19.68 29.71 -37.81
CA PRO A 146 -18.42 30.04 -37.15
C PRO A 146 -17.79 28.83 -36.48
N MET A 147 -16.47 28.83 -36.51
CA MET A 147 -15.55 27.92 -35.83
C MET A 147 -15.87 27.83 -34.33
N GLU A 148 -16.40 26.68 -33.90
CA GLU A 148 -16.60 26.35 -32.48
C GLU A 148 -15.26 25.86 -31.90
N LEU A 149 -14.52 26.77 -31.29
CA LEU A 149 -13.34 26.44 -30.49
C LEU A 149 -13.81 25.73 -29.22
N THR A 150 -13.58 24.42 -29.16
CA THR A 150 -13.69 23.63 -27.94
C THR A 150 -12.72 24.23 -26.90
N PRO A 151 -13.17 24.72 -25.74
CA PRO A 151 -12.26 25.28 -24.76
C PRO A 151 -11.42 24.15 -24.14
N ALA A 152 -10.11 24.23 -24.34
CA ALA A 152 -9.13 23.39 -23.68
C ALA A 152 -9.39 23.34 -22.16
N SER A 153 -9.37 22.13 -21.60
CA SER A 153 -9.60 21.88 -20.18
C SER A 153 -8.68 22.75 -19.34
N ARG A 154 -9.26 23.75 -18.67
CA ARG A 154 -8.55 24.58 -17.70
C ARG A 154 -7.89 23.64 -16.68
N ARG A 155 -6.55 23.68 -16.62
CA ARG A 155 -5.79 23.12 -15.50
C ARG A 155 -6.48 23.58 -14.22
N LYS A 156 -6.91 22.64 -13.38
CA LYS A 156 -7.48 22.93 -12.05
C LYS A 156 -6.54 23.92 -11.37
N LYS A 157 -6.98 25.17 -11.26
CA LYS A 157 -6.32 26.21 -10.47
C LYS A 157 -6.22 25.61 -9.07
N GLN A 158 -4.99 25.34 -8.61
CA GLN A 158 -4.75 24.73 -7.30
C GLN A 158 -5.47 25.60 -6.27
N LYS A 159 -6.54 25.07 -5.66
CA LYS A 159 -7.23 25.73 -4.55
C LYS A 159 -6.16 25.98 -3.49
N LEU A 160 -6.10 27.20 -2.97
CA LEU A 160 -5.32 27.49 -1.76
C LEU A 160 -5.69 26.44 -0.70
N PRO A 161 -4.73 25.93 0.10
CA PRO A 161 -5.02 24.92 1.11
C PRO A 161 -6.12 25.43 2.04
N GLU A 162 -7.34 24.90 1.93
CA GLU A 162 -8.51 25.38 2.69
C GLU A 162 -8.34 25.21 4.21
N LYS A 163 -7.37 24.38 4.62
CA LYS A 163 -6.98 24.14 6.01
C LYS A 163 -5.97 25.17 6.55
N GLN A 164 -5.33 26.02 5.75
CA GLN A 164 -4.30 26.93 6.26
C GLN A 164 -4.89 28.25 6.78
N LEU A 165 -4.58 28.62 8.03
CA LEU A 165 -4.89 29.94 8.56
C LEU A 165 -3.99 31.00 7.90
N GLN A 166 -4.58 32.12 7.48
CA GLN A 166 -3.81 33.26 6.96
C GLN A 166 -2.93 33.90 8.04
N ASP A 167 -1.72 34.34 7.69
CA ASP A 167 -0.73 34.95 8.59
C ASP A 167 -1.30 36.10 9.45
N LYS A 168 -2.23 36.87 8.88
CA LYS A 168 -2.90 37.98 9.57
C LYS A 168 -3.92 37.52 10.64
N VAL A 169 -4.42 36.29 10.56
CA VAL A 169 -5.16 35.63 11.66
C VAL A 169 -4.17 35.15 12.70
N ALA A 170 -3.04 34.61 12.25
CA ALA A 170 -2.03 34.04 13.13
C ALA A 170 -1.39 35.08 14.06
N ALA A 171 -1.23 36.31 13.58
CA ALA A 171 -0.74 37.44 14.38
C ALA A 171 -1.69 37.89 15.50
N ILE A 172 -2.99 37.55 15.44
CA ILE A 172 -4.01 38.00 16.40
C ILE A 172 -4.30 36.90 17.44
N LEU A 173 -4.13 35.63 17.06
CA LEU A 173 -4.45 34.47 17.90
C LEU A 173 -3.16 33.67 18.18
N PRO A 174 -2.57 33.74 19.38
CA PRO A 174 -1.33 33.02 19.69
C PRO A 174 -1.47 31.50 19.54
N GLU A 175 -2.65 30.93 19.76
CA GLU A 175 -2.93 29.50 19.60
C GLU A 175 -2.96 29.05 18.12
N SER A 176 -3.00 29.98 17.16
CA SER A 176 -2.90 29.66 15.73
C SER A 176 -1.58 28.97 15.38
N ALA A 177 -0.50 29.27 16.11
CA ALA A 177 0.80 28.63 15.93
C ALA A 177 0.75 27.13 16.28
N LEU A 178 -0.02 26.77 17.31
CA LEU A 178 -0.25 25.36 17.67
C LEU A 178 -1.01 24.64 16.57
N TYR A 179 -2.03 25.28 15.97
CA TYR A 179 -2.75 24.71 14.84
C TYR A 179 -1.85 24.47 13.62
N THR A 180 -0.96 25.42 13.28
CA THR A 180 0.03 25.22 12.22
C THR A 180 0.99 24.08 12.54
N GLN A 181 1.48 23.96 13.78
CA GLN A 181 2.32 22.82 14.20
C GLN A 181 1.58 21.49 14.10
N LEU A 182 0.29 21.45 14.42
CA LEU A 182 -0.54 20.26 14.27
C LEU A 182 -0.71 19.86 12.80
N LEU A 183 -0.90 20.82 11.89
CA LEU A 183 -0.94 20.55 10.44
C LEU A 183 0.40 20.02 9.91
N GLU A 184 1.52 20.57 10.36
CA GLU A 184 2.85 20.06 10.01
C GLU A 184 3.09 18.66 10.56
N PHE A 185 2.61 18.37 11.77
CA PHE A 185 2.66 17.03 12.35
C PHE A 185 1.78 16.04 11.58
N GLU A 186 0.52 16.39 11.27
CA GLU A 186 -0.39 15.61 10.43
C GLU A 186 0.27 15.28 9.09
N SER A 187 0.83 16.29 8.40
CA SER A 187 1.52 16.09 7.12
C SER A 187 2.69 15.11 7.22
N ARG A 188 3.46 15.13 8.32
CA ARG A 188 4.54 14.16 8.57
C ARG A 188 4.00 12.75 8.82
N VAL A 189 2.91 12.62 9.57
CA VAL A 189 2.25 11.33 9.84
C VAL A 189 1.69 10.75 8.55
N ASP A 190 0.98 11.54 7.75
CA ASP A 190 0.44 11.13 6.45
C ASP A 190 1.54 10.70 5.48
N ALA A 191 2.63 11.44 5.41
CA ALA A 191 3.79 11.08 4.58
C ALA A 191 4.46 9.78 5.06
N ALA A 192 4.51 9.54 6.38
CA ALA A 192 5.02 8.28 6.93
C ALA A 192 4.08 7.11 6.64
N LEU A 193 2.77 7.30 6.80
CA LEU A 193 1.74 6.30 6.52
C LEU A 193 1.70 5.94 5.03
N ALA A 194 1.76 6.94 4.15
CA ALA A 194 1.77 6.74 2.70
C ALA A 194 3.02 5.96 2.25
N ARG A 195 4.21 6.31 2.79
CA ARG A 195 5.44 5.53 2.55
C ARG A 195 5.28 4.10 3.04
N LYS A 196 4.79 3.89 4.27
CA LYS A 196 4.62 2.54 4.82
C LYS A 196 3.60 1.72 4.04
N LYS A 197 2.52 2.35 3.56
CA LYS A 197 1.53 1.73 2.67
C LYS A 197 2.18 1.25 1.38
N ALA A 198 3.03 2.08 0.76
CA ALA A 198 3.78 1.70 -0.44
C ALA A 198 4.74 0.54 -0.16
N ASP A 199 5.50 0.59 0.94
CA ASP A 199 6.41 -0.50 1.35
C ASP A 199 5.65 -1.83 1.54
N ILE A 200 4.47 -1.79 2.20
CA ILE A 200 3.63 -2.97 2.40
C ILE A 200 3.10 -3.50 1.06
N GLN A 201 2.64 -2.63 0.17
CA GLN A 201 2.18 -3.03 -1.16
C GLN A 201 3.30 -3.67 -1.99
N GLU A 202 4.53 -3.14 -1.91
CA GLU A 202 5.69 -3.72 -2.57
C GLU A 202 6.07 -5.09 -1.98
N ALA A 203 6.06 -5.21 -0.64
CA ALA A 203 6.32 -6.48 0.05
C ALA A 203 5.27 -7.55 -0.28
N LEU A 204 4.00 -7.17 -0.49
CA LEU A 204 2.95 -8.10 -0.92
C LEU A 204 3.09 -8.50 -2.40
N LYS A 205 3.65 -7.64 -3.25
CA LYS A 205 3.92 -7.97 -4.66
C LYS A 205 5.07 -8.98 -4.79
N ASN A 206 6.10 -8.84 -3.97
CA ASN A 206 7.25 -9.74 -3.92
C ASN A 206 7.37 -10.35 -2.52
N PRO A 207 6.50 -11.33 -2.21
CA PRO A 207 6.42 -11.91 -0.87
C PRO A 207 7.78 -12.47 -0.44
N PRO A 208 8.31 -12.08 0.73
CA PRO A 208 9.49 -12.73 1.27
C PRO A 208 9.16 -14.18 1.58
N CYS A 209 10.02 -15.10 1.16
CA CYS A 209 9.90 -16.52 1.44
C CYS A 209 10.95 -16.95 2.47
N ILE A 210 10.59 -17.91 3.31
CA ILE A 210 11.49 -18.62 4.20
C ILE A 210 11.67 -20.04 3.71
N GLN A 211 12.88 -20.57 3.84
CA GLN A 211 13.12 -21.98 3.57
C GLN A 211 12.62 -22.82 4.74
N LYS A 212 11.80 -23.83 4.43
CA LYS A 212 11.30 -24.82 5.38
C LYS A 212 11.52 -26.22 4.81
N THR A 213 11.55 -27.22 5.69
CA THR A 213 11.66 -28.62 5.28
C THR A 213 10.27 -29.19 5.05
N LEU A 214 9.98 -29.56 3.81
CA LEU A 214 8.84 -30.40 3.45
C LEU A 214 9.25 -31.86 3.58
N ARG A 215 8.67 -32.56 4.55
CA ARG A 215 8.83 -34.01 4.68
C ARG A 215 7.75 -34.72 3.85
N ILE A 216 8.19 -35.56 2.94
CA ILE A 216 7.36 -36.35 2.03
C ILE A 216 7.32 -37.79 2.53
N TYR A 217 6.14 -38.26 2.91
CA TYR A 217 5.87 -39.63 3.29
C TYR A 217 5.35 -40.41 2.09
N VAL A 218 6.04 -41.49 1.76
CA VAL A 218 5.59 -42.45 0.75
C VAL A 218 5.38 -43.79 1.44
N PHE A 219 4.15 -44.28 1.37
CA PHE A 219 3.79 -45.57 1.95
C PHE A 219 2.66 -46.23 1.16
N ASN A 220 2.48 -47.53 1.34
CA ASN A 220 1.39 -48.25 0.70
C ASN A 220 0.59 -49.09 1.70
N THR A 221 -0.71 -49.23 1.41
CA THR A 221 -1.63 -50.15 2.10
C THR A 221 -2.17 -51.16 1.09
N PHE A 222 -2.65 -52.30 1.56
CA PHE A 222 -3.22 -53.34 0.70
C PHE A 222 -4.45 -53.96 1.35
N ALA A 223 -5.35 -54.50 0.53
CA ALA A 223 -6.58 -55.14 0.97
C ALA A 223 -6.90 -56.37 0.10
N ASN A 224 -7.62 -57.33 0.67
CA ASN A 224 -8.07 -58.56 0.00
C ASN A 224 -6.90 -59.38 -0.62
N GLN A 225 -5.72 -59.37 0.01
CA GLN A 225 -4.56 -60.14 -0.45
C GLN A 225 -4.70 -61.61 0.00
N ILE A 226 -4.30 -62.55 -0.85
CA ILE A 226 -4.57 -64.00 -0.68
C ILE A 226 -3.95 -64.58 0.62
N ARG A 227 -2.98 -63.89 1.22
CA ARG A 227 -2.24 -64.32 2.41
C ARG A 227 -2.79 -63.80 3.75
N THR A 228 -3.81 -62.93 3.75
CA THR A 228 -4.40 -62.39 4.99
C THR A 228 -5.59 -63.26 5.46
N ILE A 229 -5.29 -64.33 6.21
CA ILE A 229 -6.22 -65.19 6.99
C ILE A 229 -7.34 -65.93 6.18
N PRO A 230 -7.46 -67.27 6.29
CA PRO A 230 -8.41 -68.08 5.52
C PRO A 230 -9.87 -68.06 6.02
N LYS A 231 -10.41 -66.89 6.42
CA LYS A 231 -11.82 -66.77 6.82
C LYS A 231 -12.55 -65.71 6.01
N LYS A 232 -13.33 -66.23 5.05
CA LYS A 232 -14.24 -65.60 4.08
C LYS A 232 -13.55 -65.11 2.79
N PRO A 233 -13.89 -65.68 1.61
CA PRO A 233 -13.58 -65.04 0.35
C PRO A 233 -14.34 -63.70 0.31
N SER A 234 -13.62 -62.61 0.53
CA SER A 234 -14.11 -61.29 0.15
C SER A 234 -14.41 -61.34 -1.35
N ALA A 235 -15.61 -60.92 -1.75
CA ALA A 235 -16.00 -60.88 -3.16
C ALA A 235 -15.20 -59.85 -3.98
N GLU A 236 -14.41 -59.02 -3.30
CA GLU A 236 -13.62 -57.96 -3.90
C GLU A 236 -12.21 -58.42 -4.32
N PRO A 237 -11.71 -57.97 -5.48
CA PRO A 237 -10.39 -58.33 -5.97
C PRO A 237 -9.26 -57.77 -5.08
N PRO A 238 -8.05 -58.38 -5.10
CA PRO A 238 -6.88 -57.89 -4.39
C PRO A 238 -6.51 -56.48 -4.87
N THR A 239 -6.30 -55.57 -3.93
CA THR A 239 -5.95 -54.18 -4.23
C THR A 239 -4.79 -53.69 -3.40
N TRP A 240 -4.11 -52.70 -3.96
CA TRP A 240 -3.11 -51.89 -3.26
C TRP A 240 -3.42 -50.42 -3.46
N THR A 241 -2.97 -49.63 -2.49
CA THR A 241 -3.10 -48.19 -2.45
C THR A 241 -1.75 -47.58 -2.11
N LEU A 242 -1.21 -46.76 -3.00
CA LEU A 242 -0.04 -45.92 -2.75
C LEU A 242 -0.50 -44.55 -2.25
N LYS A 243 0.09 -44.06 -1.16
CA LYS A 243 -0.16 -42.73 -0.63
C LYS A 243 1.14 -41.93 -0.60
N ILE A 244 1.08 -40.71 -1.12
CA ILE A 244 2.16 -39.72 -1.11
C ILE A 244 1.62 -38.50 -0.39
N VAL A 245 2.10 -38.22 0.81
CA VAL A 245 1.64 -37.11 1.65
C VAL A 245 2.85 -36.24 1.99
N GLY A 246 2.68 -34.93 2.06
CA GLY A 246 3.77 -34.08 2.57
C GLY A 246 3.32 -33.09 3.62
N ARG A 247 4.22 -32.82 4.56
CA ARG A 247 4.00 -31.90 5.68
C ARG A 247 5.21 -31.02 5.87
N ILE A 248 4.98 -29.76 6.19
CA ILE A 248 6.04 -28.83 6.53
C ILE A 248 6.41 -29.06 8.00
N LEU A 249 7.71 -29.25 8.26
CA LEU A 249 8.22 -29.38 9.62
C LEU A 249 8.39 -27.98 10.23
N GLU A 250 7.86 -27.79 11.44
CA GLU A 250 8.16 -26.64 12.29
C GLU A 250 9.29 -27.00 13.25
N ASP A 251 10.35 -26.18 13.28
CA ASP A 251 11.54 -26.32 14.12
C ASP A 251 12.21 -27.71 14.11
N GLY A 252 12.08 -28.43 12.99
CA GLY A 252 12.68 -29.75 12.81
C GLY A 252 11.97 -30.90 13.54
N VAL A 253 10.83 -30.63 14.19
CA VAL A 253 10.05 -31.64 14.91
C VAL A 253 8.95 -32.20 14.03
N ASP A 254 8.85 -33.53 13.99
CA ASP A 254 7.80 -34.24 13.28
C ASP A 254 6.49 -34.19 14.09
N PRO A 255 5.38 -33.67 13.53
CA PRO A 255 4.10 -33.59 14.24
C PRO A 255 3.46 -34.95 14.53
N ASP A 256 3.92 -36.05 13.91
CA ASP A 256 3.41 -37.41 14.18
C ASP A 256 4.12 -38.12 15.35
N GLN A 257 4.96 -37.42 16.13
CA GLN A 257 5.40 -37.94 17.44
C GLN A 257 4.22 -38.00 18.44
N PRO A 258 4.08 -39.10 19.21
CA PRO A 258 2.98 -39.24 20.17
C PRO A 258 3.05 -38.13 21.23
N GLY A 259 2.11 -37.20 21.19
CA GLY A 259 2.01 -36.06 22.12
C GLY A 259 1.73 -34.70 21.47
N VAL A 260 1.92 -34.55 20.15
CA VAL A 260 1.65 -33.28 19.44
C VAL A 260 0.28 -33.36 18.78
N VAL A 261 -0.66 -32.55 19.25
CA VAL A 261 -1.99 -32.42 18.64
C VAL A 261 -1.82 -31.90 17.20
N GLN A 262 -2.34 -32.64 16.21
CA GLN A 262 -2.49 -32.18 14.83
C GLN A 262 -3.41 -30.95 14.78
N LYS A 263 -2.85 -29.77 15.05
CA LYS A 263 -3.41 -28.52 14.52
C LYS A 263 -2.94 -28.45 13.08
N SER A 264 -3.83 -28.70 12.14
CA SER A 264 -3.64 -28.29 10.75
C SER A 264 -3.42 -26.78 10.73
N THR A 265 -2.17 -26.34 10.80
CA THR A 265 -1.83 -24.92 10.86
C THR A 265 -2.20 -24.29 9.51
N PRO A 266 -3.27 -23.48 9.41
CA PRO A 266 -3.78 -22.95 8.14
C PRO A 266 -2.93 -21.78 7.61
N LEU A 267 -1.64 -21.75 7.99
CA LEU A 267 -0.69 -20.70 7.61
C LEU A 267 0.18 -21.12 6.42
N TYR A 268 0.31 -22.41 6.12
CA TYR A 268 1.20 -22.88 5.06
C TYR A 268 0.46 -23.37 3.80
N PRO A 269 1.10 -23.27 2.62
CA PRO A 269 0.59 -23.90 1.41
C PRO A 269 0.48 -25.42 1.57
N LYS A 270 -0.53 -26.02 0.93
CA LYS A 270 -0.72 -27.47 0.91
C LYS A 270 0.37 -28.17 0.11
N PHE A 271 0.60 -29.45 0.37
CA PHE A 271 1.62 -30.29 -0.29
C PHE A 271 1.68 -30.12 -1.82
N SER A 272 0.53 -30.20 -2.51
CA SER A 272 0.52 -30.15 -3.97
C SER A 272 0.91 -28.77 -4.54
N ALA A 273 0.87 -27.69 -3.75
CA ALA A 273 1.21 -26.35 -4.20
C ALA A 273 2.71 -26.22 -4.56
N PHE A 274 3.56 -27.04 -3.93
CA PHE A 274 5.01 -27.06 -4.13
C PHE A 274 5.43 -27.79 -5.42
N PHE A 275 4.52 -28.46 -6.11
CA PHE A 275 4.84 -29.25 -7.31
C PHE A 275 4.08 -28.73 -8.52
N LYS A 276 4.76 -28.66 -9.66
CA LYS A 276 4.19 -28.32 -10.97
C LYS A 276 3.56 -29.56 -11.59
N ARG A 277 4.25 -30.70 -11.44
CA ARG A 277 3.83 -32.00 -11.97
C ARG A 277 4.31 -33.13 -11.05
N VAL A 278 3.45 -34.12 -10.89
CA VAL A 278 3.75 -35.38 -10.20
C VAL A 278 3.46 -36.52 -11.17
N THR A 279 4.46 -37.36 -11.43
CA THR A 279 4.32 -38.52 -12.32
C THR A 279 4.65 -39.79 -11.55
N ILE A 280 3.75 -40.76 -11.58
CA ILE A 280 3.90 -42.07 -10.94
C ILE A 280 3.93 -43.10 -12.06
N SER A 281 5.07 -43.76 -12.22
CA SER A 281 5.30 -44.81 -13.21
C SER A 281 5.29 -46.17 -12.54
N LEU A 282 4.29 -46.97 -12.90
CA LEU A 282 4.10 -48.36 -12.50
C LEU A 282 4.81 -49.31 -13.48
N ASP A 283 4.90 -50.58 -13.13
CA ASP A 283 5.44 -51.60 -14.03
C ASP A 283 4.52 -51.79 -15.26
N GLN A 284 5.05 -51.52 -16.45
CA GLN A 284 4.35 -51.66 -17.72
C GLN A 284 3.88 -53.09 -18.00
N ARG A 285 4.60 -54.10 -17.47
CA ARG A 285 4.21 -55.51 -17.63
C ARG A 285 2.97 -55.87 -16.82
N LEU A 286 2.75 -55.19 -15.70
CA LEU A 286 1.60 -55.39 -14.83
C LEU A 286 0.42 -54.47 -15.21
N TYR A 287 0.70 -53.28 -15.75
CA TYR A 287 -0.32 -52.28 -16.09
C TYR A 287 -0.12 -51.67 -17.50
N PRO A 288 -0.26 -52.43 -18.61
CA PRO A 288 0.05 -51.93 -19.96
C PRO A 288 -0.66 -50.62 -20.32
N ASP A 289 -1.97 -50.56 -20.07
CA ASP A 289 -2.82 -49.44 -20.49
C ASP A 289 -2.74 -48.20 -19.58
N ASN A 290 -2.34 -48.38 -18.31
CA ASN A 290 -2.41 -47.34 -17.27
C ASN A 290 -1.20 -47.34 -16.33
N HIS A 291 -0.01 -47.56 -16.88
CA HIS A 291 1.24 -47.59 -16.11
C HIS A 291 1.75 -46.19 -15.75
N ILE A 292 1.27 -45.11 -16.36
CA ILE A 292 1.68 -43.74 -16.04
C ILE A 292 0.49 -42.96 -15.50
N ILE A 293 0.63 -42.45 -14.28
CA ILE A 293 -0.34 -41.56 -13.66
C ILE A 293 0.33 -40.20 -13.53
N MET A 294 -0.29 -39.17 -14.10
CA MET A 294 0.27 -37.83 -14.14
C MET A 294 -0.73 -36.82 -13.57
N TRP A 295 -0.28 -36.06 -12.58
CA TRP A 295 -0.98 -34.90 -12.05
C TRP A 295 -0.22 -33.63 -12.41
N GLU A 296 -0.94 -32.59 -12.81
CA GLU A 296 -0.38 -31.27 -13.10
C GLU A 296 -1.14 -30.19 -12.34
N ASN A 297 -0.40 -29.30 -11.70
CA ASN A 297 -0.94 -28.24 -10.87
C ASN A 297 -1.80 -27.25 -11.67
N ALA A 298 -1.37 -26.89 -12.89
CA ALA A 298 -2.08 -25.96 -13.76
C ALA A 298 -3.49 -26.42 -14.17
N ARG A 299 -3.78 -27.73 -14.07
CA ARG A 299 -5.10 -28.31 -14.37
C ARG A 299 -5.91 -28.62 -13.10
N SER A 300 -5.32 -28.42 -11.92
CA SER A 300 -5.97 -28.74 -10.64
C SER A 300 -6.86 -27.58 -10.19
N PRO A 301 -8.13 -27.83 -9.83
CA PRO A 301 -9.04 -26.78 -9.36
C PRO A 301 -8.66 -26.26 -7.97
N ALA A 302 -8.01 -27.08 -7.15
CA ALA A 302 -7.57 -26.73 -5.80
C ALA A 302 -6.27 -27.47 -5.43
N PRO A 303 -5.51 -26.95 -4.44
CA PRO A 303 -4.40 -27.68 -3.83
C PRO A 303 -4.86 -28.84 -2.93
N HIS A 304 -4.03 -29.88 -2.84
CA HIS A 304 -4.25 -31.12 -2.11
C HIS A 304 -3.12 -31.40 -1.10
N GLU A 305 -3.42 -32.10 -0.01
CA GLU A 305 -2.45 -32.50 1.05
C GLU A 305 -1.60 -33.73 0.66
N GLY A 306 -2.03 -34.47 -0.36
CA GLY A 306 -1.39 -35.69 -0.80
C GLY A 306 -2.08 -36.29 -2.01
N PHE A 307 -1.47 -37.34 -2.56
CA PHE A 307 -1.98 -38.13 -3.67
C PHE A 307 -2.22 -39.57 -3.21
N GLU A 308 -3.35 -40.13 -3.61
CA GLU A 308 -3.71 -41.52 -3.34
C GLU A 308 -4.01 -42.23 -4.66
N VAL A 309 -3.30 -43.33 -4.92
CA VAL A 309 -3.48 -44.16 -6.11
C VAL A 309 -3.89 -45.55 -5.68
N LYS A 310 -5.11 -45.96 -6.04
CA LYS A 310 -5.62 -47.32 -5.82
C LYS A 310 -5.70 -48.10 -7.13
N ARG A 311 -5.19 -49.32 -7.13
CA ARG A 311 -5.24 -50.25 -8.28
C ARG A 311 -5.45 -51.69 -7.79
N LYS A 312 -5.93 -52.55 -8.70
CA LYS A 312 -6.05 -53.99 -8.49
C LYS A 312 -4.69 -54.65 -8.76
N GLY A 313 -4.29 -55.62 -7.94
CA GLY A 313 -3.03 -56.34 -8.11
C GLY A 313 -2.62 -57.13 -6.88
N ASP A 314 -1.95 -58.26 -7.13
CA ASP A 314 -1.48 -59.26 -6.16
C ASP A 314 0.04 -59.51 -6.23
N LYS A 315 0.75 -58.77 -7.10
CA LYS A 315 2.21 -58.84 -7.26
C LYS A 315 2.89 -57.59 -6.72
N GLU A 316 4.03 -57.79 -6.05
CA GLU A 316 4.91 -56.71 -5.60
C GLU A 316 5.79 -56.21 -6.75
N PHE A 317 6.02 -54.89 -6.81
CA PHE A 317 6.86 -54.25 -7.83
C PHE A 317 7.35 -52.89 -7.34
N THR A 318 8.32 -52.29 -8.04
CA THR A 318 8.83 -50.95 -7.71
C THR A 318 8.12 -49.88 -8.54
N VAL A 319 7.66 -48.84 -7.88
CA VAL A 319 7.06 -47.64 -8.46
C VAL A 319 8.09 -46.53 -8.49
N ASN A 320 8.18 -45.83 -9.62
CA ASN A 320 9.01 -44.64 -9.78
C ASN A 320 8.13 -43.39 -9.65
N ILE A 321 8.46 -42.51 -8.71
CA ILE A 321 7.73 -41.26 -8.45
C ILE A 321 8.65 -40.11 -8.85
N ARG A 322 8.19 -39.29 -9.80
CA ARG A 322 8.88 -38.08 -10.26
C ARG A 322 8.10 -36.85 -9.80
N LEU A 323 8.75 -36.01 -9.02
CA LEU A 323 8.17 -34.76 -8.50
C LEU A 323 8.91 -33.57 -9.12
N GLU A 324 8.20 -32.76 -9.89
CA GLU A 324 8.72 -31.52 -10.47
C GLU A 324 8.29 -30.33 -9.61
N MET A 325 9.27 -29.61 -9.05
CA MET A 325 9.02 -28.48 -8.16
C MET A 325 8.35 -27.30 -8.88
N ASN A 326 7.46 -26.61 -8.18
CA ASN A 326 6.82 -25.37 -8.61
C ASN A 326 7.46 -24.18 -7.88
N TYR A 327 8.54 -23.65 -8.44
CA TYR A 327 9.18 -22.45 -7.91
C TYR A 327 8.46 -21.19 -8.37
N VAL A 328 8.08 -20.34 -7.42
CA VAL A 328 7.46 -19.04 -7.68
C VAL A 328 8.27 -17.98 -6.94
N PRO A 329 9.06 -17.13 -7.64
CA PRO A 329 9.28 -17.08 -9.09
C PRO A 329 10.08 -18.28 -9.64
N GLU A 330 9.96 -18.52 -10.95
CA GLU A 330 10.59 -19.68 -11.61
C GLU A 330 12.11 -19.66 -11.44
N LYS A 331 12.64 -20.78 -10.94
CA LYS A 331 14.08 -21.03 -10.80
C LYS A 331 14.58 -21.89 -11.95
N PHE A 332 15.83 -21.69 -12.32
CA PHE A 332 16.52 -22.38 -13.40
C PHE A 332 17.82 -22.97 -12.88
N LYS A 333 18.16 -24.16 -13.35
CA LYS A 333 19.49 -24.74 -13.21
C LYS A 333 20.42 -24.11 -14.23
N LEU A 334 21.56 -23.61 -13.78
CA LEU A 334 22.56 -22.96 -14.64
C LEU A 334 23.38 -24.02 -15.39
N SER A 335 23.84 -23.66 -16.59
CA SER A 335 24.85 -24.45 -17.30
C SER A 335 26.16 -24.51 -16.50
N PRO A 336 26.96 -25.58 -16.61
CA PRO A 336 28.24 -25.70 -15.89
C PRO A 336 29.16 -24.49 -16.07
N ALA A 337 29.23 -23.95 -17.29
CA ALA A 337 30.03 -22.76 -17.58
C ALA A 337 29.57 -21.52 -16.79
N LEU A 338 28.25 -21.30 -16.67
CA LEU A 338 27.71 -20.16 -15.94
C LEU A 338 27.79 -20.35 -14.41
N THR A 339 27.68 -21.59 -13.95
CA THR A 339 27.88 -21.96 -12.53
C THR A 339 29.32 -21.73 -12.09
N GLU A 340 30.31 -22.02 -12.94
CA GLU A 340 31.73 -21.74 -12.65
C GLU A 340 31.99 -20.23 -12.45
N VAL A 341 31.34 -19.37 -13.24
CA VAL A 341 31.48 -17.91 -13.13
C VAL A 341 30.81 -17.36 -11.87
N LEU A 342 29.57 -17.79 -11.60
CA LEU A 342 28.72 -17.18 -10.57
C LEU A 342 28.77 -17.91 -9.22
N GLY A 343 29.20 -19.17 -9.18
CA GLY A 343 29.11 -20.03 -8.01
C GLY A 343 27.68 -20.42 -7.63
N ILE A 344 26.73 -20.30 -8.57
CA ILE A 344 25.30 -20.55 -8.34
C ILE A 344 24.85 -21.73 -9.19
N GLU A 345 24.16 -22.70 -8.58
CA GLU A 345 23.60 -23.85 -9.30
C GLU A 345 22.16 -23.64 -9.76
N VAL A 346 21.30 -23.12 -8.87
CA VAL A 346 19.87 -22.94 -9.13
C VAL A 346 19.39 -21.60 -8.56
N ASP A 347 18.89 -20.73 -9.43
CA ASP A 347 18.31 -19.45 -9.00
C ASP A 347 17.32 -18.89 -10.04
N THR A 348 16.70 -17.76 -9.72
CA THR A 348 15.74 -17.03 -10.55
C THR A 348 16.46 -16.21 -11.62
N ARG A 349 15.86 -16.07 -12.79
CA ARG A 349 16.43 -15.28 -13.89
C ARG A 349 16.86 -13.85 -13.47
N PRO A 350 16.07 -13.07 -12.71
CA PRO A 350 16.49 -11.74 -12.27
C PRO A 350 17.72 -11.76 -11.36
N ARG A 351 17.82 -12.73 -10.44
CA ARG A 351 19.00 -12.89 -9.57
C ARG A 351 20.24 -13.30 -10.34
N ILE A 352 20.11 -14.16 -11.34
CA ILE A 352 21.22 -14.55 -12.21
C ILE A 352 21.76 -13.34 -12.98
N VAL A 353 20.87 -12.52 -13.58
CA VAL A 353 21.28 -11.28 -14.25
C VAL A 353 21.94 -10.31 -13.28
N ALA A 354 21.40 -10.16 -12.07
CA ALA A 354 22.00 -9.33 -11.03
C ALA A 354 23.37 -9.88 -10.61
N ALA A 355 23.55 -11.19 -10.47
CA ALA A 355 24.83 -11.80 -10.11
C ALA A 355 25.90 -11.53 -11.20
N ILE A 356 25.53 -11.62 -12.47
CA ILE A 356 26.41 -11.25 -13.59
C ILE A 356 26.80 -9.76 -13.51
N TRP A 357 25.83 -8.88 -13.22
CA TRP A 357 26.10 -7.46 -13.03
C TRP A 357 27.10 -7.22 -11.89
N HIS A 358 26.92 -7.88 -10.74
CA HIS A 358 27.84 -7.78 -9.61
C HIS A 358 29.23 -8.33 -9.94
N TYR A 359 29.30 -9.44 -10.68
CA TYR A 359 30.56 -10.01 -11.16
C TYR A 359 31.33 -9.03 -12.05
N VAL A 360 30.65 -8.44 -13.04
CA VAL A 360 31.22 -7.44 -13.95
C VAL A 360 31.73 -6.21 -13.20
N LYS A 361 30.96 -5.73 -12.21
CA LYS A 361 31.33 -4.59 -11.37
C LYS A 361 32.52 -4.91 -10.46
N ALA A 362 32.53 -6.07 -9.82
CA ALA A 362 33.61 -6.51 -8.92
C ALA A 362 34.95 -6.64 -9.66
N ARG A 363 34.93 -7.12 -10.91
CA ARG A 363 36.12 -7.27 -11.76
C ARG A 363 36.45 -6.05 -12.61
N LYS A 364 35.70 -4.95 -12.46
CA LYS A 364 35.88 -3.69 -13.22
C LYS A 364 35.89 -3.90 -14.74
N LEU A 365 35.04 -4.80 -15.23
CA LEU A 365 34.96 -5.18 -16.65
C LEU A 365 34.11 -4.22 -17.49
N GLN A 366 33.48 -3.23 -16.88
CA GLN A 366 32.70 -2.21 -17.57
C GLN A 366 33.59 -1.30 -18.41
N ASN A 367 33.16 -0.97 -19.62
CA ASN A 367 33.91 -0.09 -20.51
C ASN A 367 33.85 1.37 -20.00
N PRO A 368 34.99 2.06 -19.78
CA PRO A 368 35.00 3.45 -19.32
C PRO A 368 34.44 4.44 -20.37
N ASN A 369 34.51 4.10 -21.66
CA ASN A 369 34.05 4.98 -22.74
C ASN A 369 32.55 4.83 -23.04
N ASP A 370 31.96 3.66 -22.74
CA ASP A 370 30.52 3.42 -22.90
C ASP A 370 30.01 2.50 -21.79
N PRO A 371 29.31 3.04 -20.77
CA PRO A 371 28.85 2.28 -19.61
C PRO A 371 27.79 1.23 -19.97
N SER A 372 27.26 1.24 -21.20
CA SER A 372 26.29 0.25 -21.68
C SER A 372 26.93 -1.11 -22.02
N PHE A 373 28.26 -1.13 -22.19
CA PHE A 373 29.02 -2.33 -22.55
C PHE A 373 30.00 -2.76 -21.47
N PHE A 374 30.28 -4.05 -21.44
CA PHE A 374 31.36 -4.64 -20.65
C PHE A 374 32.19 -5.59 -21.50
N HIS A 375 33.46 -5.76 -21.14
CA HIS A 375 34.37 -6.74 -21.73
C HIS A 375 34.23 -8.06 -20.99
N CYS A 376 34.01 -9.14 -21.71
CA CYS A 376 33.95 -10.48 -21.13
C CYS A 376 35.37 -10.94 -20.82
N ASP A 377 35.64 -11.32 -19.58
CA ASP A 377 36.86 -12.04 -19.23
C ASP A 377 36.80 -13.50 -19.71
N GLN A 378 37.90 -14.24 -19.61
CA GLN A 378 38.00 -15.65 -20.03
C GLN A 378 36.78 -16.52 -19.61
N PRO A 379 36.34 -16.49 -18.33
CA PRO A 379 35.15 -17.23 -17.91
C PRO A 379 33.85 -16.74 -18.57
N LEU A 380 33.62 -15.43 -18.68
CA LEU A 380 32.43 -14.90 -19.36
C LEU A 380 32.46 -15.15 -20.87
N GLN A 381 33.63 -15.18 -21.49
CA GLN A 381 33.79 -15.55 -22.91
C GLN A 381 33.40 -17.01 -23.14
N LYS A 382 33.71 -17.93 -22.21
CA LYS A 382 33.25 -19.33 -22.31
C LYS A 382 31.72 -19.45 -22.26
N VAL A 383 31.05 -18.57 -21.51
CA VAL A 383 29.58 -18.55 -21.44
C VAL A 383 29.00 -17.91 -22.69
N PHE A 384 29.42 -16.70 -23.04
CA PHE A 384 28.74 -15.89 -24.04
C PHE A 384 29.31 -16.00 -25.46
N GLY A 385 30.54 -16.48 -25.61
CA GLY A 385 31.25 -16.59 -26.89
C GLY A 385 31.67 -15.25 -27.51
N GLU A 386 31.53 -14.14 -26.78
CA GLU A 386 31.80 -12.78 -27.27
C GLU A 386 32.77 -12.06 -26.33
N GLU A 387 33.71 -11.30 -26.90
CA GLU A 387 34.68 -10.49 -26.14
C GLU A 387 34.05 -9.25 -25.51
N LYS A 388 33.00 -8.70 -26.13
CA LYS A 388 32.32 -7.48 -25.67
C LYS A 388 30.80 -7.63 -25.77
N MET A 389 30.08 -7.26 -24.72
CA MET A 389 28.64 -7.42 -24.63
C MET A 389 27.93 -6.18 -24.06
N LYS A 390 26.70 -5.90 -24.54
CA LYS A 390 25.79 -4.92 -23.93
C LYS A 390 25.02 -5.53 -22.77
N PHE A 391 24.81 -4.78 -21.69
CA PHE A 391 23.99 -5.24 -20.56
C PHE A 391 22.57 -5.64 -20.93
N THR A 392 21.96 -4.98 -21.93
CA THR A 392 20.62 -5.32 -22.43
C THR A 392 20.53 -6.70 -23.09
N MET A 393 21.64 -7.19 -23.64
CA MET A 393 21.71 -8.49 -24.33
C MET A 393 21.92 -9.66 -23.35
N VAL A 394 22.38 -9.39 -22.12
CA VAL A 394 22.67 -10.42 -21.11
C VAL A 394 21.45 -11.31 -20.88
N SER A 395 20.26 -10.74 -20.67
CA SER A 395 19.03 -11.51 -20.42
C SER A 395 18.68 -12.46 -21.56
N GLN A 396 18.96 -12.07 -22.82
CA GLN A 396 18.74 -12.94 -23.97
C GLN A 396 19.79 -14.05 -24.03
N LYS A 397 21.08 -13.68 -23.94
CA LYS A 397 22.22 -14.61 -24.04
C LYS A 397 22.25 -15.65 -22.93
N ILE A 398 21.86 -15.31 -21.70
CA ILE A 398 21.80 -16.32 -20.63
C ILE A 398 20.72 -17.38 -20.89
N SER A 399 19.73 -17.13 -21.74
CA SER A 399 18.60 -18.06 -21.93
C SER A 399 19.03 -19.44 -22.40
N SER A 400 20.10 -19.56 -23.20
CA SER A 400 20.68 -20.84 -23.62
C SER A 400 21.43 -21.58 -22.50
N HIS A 401 21.69 -20.91 -21.39
CA HIS A 401 22.38 -21.42 -20.21
C HIS A 401 21.43 -21.67 -19.03
N LEU A 402 20.12 -21.51 -19.22
CA LEU A 402 19.09 -21.72 -18.20
C LEU A 402 18.28 -22.97 -18.54
N PHE A 403 18.36 -23.98 -17.69
CA PHE A 403 17.65 -25.25 -17.82
C PHE A 403 16.60 -25.40 -16.72
N PRO A 404 15.54 -26.20 -16.93
CA PRO A 404 14.62 -26.51 -15.85
C PRO A 404 15.36 -27.22 -14.69
N PRO A 405 15.00 -26.94 -13.42
CA PRO A 405 15.56 -27.64 -12.27
C PRO A 405 15.32 -29.15 -12.38
N GLN A 406 16.25 -29.93 -11.81
CA GLN A 406 16.11 -31.39 -11.82
C GLN A 406 14.91 -31.82 -10.96
N PRO A 407 14.09 -32.76 -11.46
CA PRO A 407 13.00 -33.32 -10.68
C PRO A 407 13.53 -34.23 -9.58
N ILE A 408 12.75 -34.36 -8.52
CA ILE A 408 13.03 -35.31 -7.44
C ILE A 408 12.53 -36.69 -7.91
N LEU A 409 13.39 -37.70 -7.83
CA LEU A 409 13.07 -39.08 -8.20
C LEU A 409 13.07 -39.93 -6.94
N LEU A 410 11.94 -40.56 -6.63
CA LEU A 410 11.76 -41.44 -5.49
C LEU A 410 11.36 -42.83 -5.99
N GLU A 411 12.00 -43.85 -5.44
CA GLU A 411 11.66 -45.25 -5.71
C GLU A 411 10.93 -45.83 -4.50
N HIS A 412 9.77 -46.46 -4.73
CA HIS A 412 9.00 -47.11 -3.67
C HIS A 412 8.60 -48.52 -4.08
N LYS A 413 8.97 -49.52 -3.27
CA LYS A 413 8.57 -50.90 -3.50
C LYS A 413 7.18 -51.14 -2.89
N ILE A 414 6.20 -51.46 -3.74
CA ILE A 414 4.86 -51.86 -3.32
C ILE A 414 4.95 -53.23 -2.66
N LYS A 415 4.73 -53.26 -1.35
CA LYS A 415 4.69 -54.49 -0.55
C LYS A 415 3.25 -54.89 -0.26
N LEU A 416 2.93 -56.17 -0.41
CA LEU A 416 1.57 -56.70 -0.24
C LEU A 416 1.44 -57.60 1.00
N SER A 417 2.45 -57.57 1.87
CA SER A 417 2.53 -58.35 3.10
C SER A 417 3.19 -57.56 4.23
N GLY A 418 2.88 -57.90 5.48
CA GLY A 418 3.40 -57.23 6.69
C GLY A 418 2.40 -56.29 7.37
N ASN A 419 2.88 -55.49 8.32
CA ASN A 419 2.05 -54.51 9.04
C ASN A 419 1.71 -53.33 8.13
N SER A 420 0.42 -53.03 7.98
CA SER A 420 -0.08 -51.88 7.21
C SER A 420 -0.18 -50.63 8.10
N PRO A 421 0.31 -49.45 7.67
CA PRO A 421 0.94 -49.17 6.38
C PRO A 421 2.37 -49.74 6.27
N VAL A 422 2.69 -50.32 5.11
CA VAL A 422 4.01 -50.93 4.89
C VAL A 422 4.96 -49.91 4.26
N GLY A 423 6.10 -49.72 4.91
CA GLY A 423 7.20 -48.87 4.43
C GLY A 423 6.88 -47.39 4.56
N THR A 424 7.35 -46.76 5.63
CA THR A 424 7.32 -45.30 5.76
C THR A 424 8.65 -44.76 5.26
N ALA A 425 8.78 -44.54 3.95
CA ALA A 425 9.92 -43.80 3.43
C ALA A 425 9.64 -42.30 3.58
N CYS A 426 10.50 -41.61 4.32
CA CYS A 426 10.43 -40.17 4.53
C CYS A 426 11.54 -39.49 3.75
N TYR A 427 11.20 -38.49 2.95
CA TYR A 427 12.15 -37.68 2.18
C TYR A 427 12.02 -36.21 2.54
N ASP A 428 13.11 -35.59 2.96
CA ASP A 428 13.13 -34.19 3.35
C ASP A 428 13.60 -33.33 2.18
N VAL A 429 12.80 -32.31 1.87
CA VAL A 429 13.04 -31.42 0.74
C VAL A 429 12.88 -29.97 1.19
N MET A 430 13.84 -29.11 0.84
CA MET A 430 13.74 -27.69 1.16
C MET A 430 12.76 -26.99 0.20
N VAL A 431 11.79 -26.27 0.76
CA VAL A 431 10.79 -25.50 0.01
C VAL A 431 10.73 -24.07 0.49
N ASP A 432 10.45 -23.15 -0.44
CA ASP A 432 10.24 -21.75 -0.14
C ASP A 432 8.76 -21.53 0.24
N VAL A 433 8.53 -21.00 1.44
CA VAL A 433 7.20 -20.76 1.99
C VAL A 433 7.01 -19.25 2.21
N PRO A 434 5.91 -18.64 1.72
CA PRO A 434 5.64 -17.23 1.96
C PRO A 434 5.54 -16.91 3.45
N PHE A 435 6.05 -15.74 3.86
CA PHE A 435 5.97 -15.29 5.24
C PHE A 435 4.52 -15.21 5.74
N PRO A 436 4.19 -15.78 6.92
CA PRO A 436 2.82 -15.80 7.44
C PRO A 436 2.15 -14.42 7.62
N ILE A 437 2.93 -13.37 7.88
CA ILE A 437 2.44 -12.00 8.14
C ILE A 437 1.73 -11.36 6.93
N GLN A 438 1.84 -11.93 5.72
CA GLN A 438 1.20 -11.40 4.51
C GLN A 438 -0.31 -11.22 4.66
N ARG A 439 -0.97 -12.11 5.40
CA ARG A 439 -2.42 -12.00 5.67
C ARG A 439 -2.73 -10.78 6.53
N GLU A 440 -1.92 -10.54 7.56
CA GLU A 440 -2.05 -9.38 8.45
C GLU A 440 -1.77 -8.07 7.71
N LEU A 441 -0.70 -8.05 6.91
CA LEU A 441 -0.37 -6.90 6.05
C LEU A 441 -1.49 -6.57 5.06
N SER A 442 -2.10 -7.59 4.44
CA SER A 442 -3.24 -7.42 3.55
C SER A 442 -4.47 -6.88 4.29
N ALA A 443 -4.73 -7.37 5.51
CA ALA A 443 -5.81 -6.87 6.35
C ALA A 443 -5.58 -5.42 6.80
N LEU A 444 -4.34 -5.05 7.13
CA LEU A 444 -3.98 -3.66 7.48
C LEU A 444 -4.28 -2.70 6.32
N LEU A 445 -3.91 -3.06 5.09
CA LEU A 445 -4.21 -2.24 3.91
C LEU A 445 -5.72 -2.04 3.70
N ALA A 446 -6.52 -3.09 3.92
CA ALA A 446 -7.98 -3.01 3.81
C ALA A 446 -8.61 -2.11 4.88
N ASN A 447 -8.01 -2.05 6.08
CA ASN A 447 -8.53 -1.22 7.18
C ASN A 447 -8.22 0.28 7.02
N VAL A 448 -7.15 0.65 6.31
CA VAL A 448 -6.76 2.06 6.08
C VAL A 448 -7.78 2.83 5.24
N GLU A 449 -8.69 2.16 4.53
CA GLU A 449 -9.68 2.81 3.67
C GLU A 449 -10.91 3.38 4.41
N LYS A 450 -11.01 3.24 5.73
CA LYS A 450 -12.10 3.85 6.53
C LYS A 450 -11.78 5.32 6.88
N SER A 451 -11.84 6.17 5.86
CA SER A 451 -11.55 7.62 5.89
C SER A 451 -12.73 8.52 6.30
N LYS A 452 -13.95 7.98 6.43
CA LYS A 452 -15.18 8.78 6.52
C LYS A 452 -15.24 9.73 7.73
N GLU A 453 -14.70 9.31 8.88
CA GLU A 453 -14.65 10.15 10.08
C GLU A 453 -13.65 11.30 9.91
N ILE A 454 -12.50 11.03 9.30
CA ILE A 454 -11.47 12.03 8.99
C ILE A 454 -12.03 13.08 8.01
N GLU A 455 -12.73 12.64 6.96
CA GLU A 455 -13.41 13.54 6.01
C GLU A 455 -14.43 14.45 6.70
N THR A 456 -15.19 13.91 7.65
CA THR A 456 -16.18 14.68 8.43
C THR A 456 -15.49 15.75 9.31
N CYS A 457 -14.39 15.37 9.97
CA CYS A 457 -13.57 16.31 10.74
C CYS A 457 -12.96 17.41 9.85
N ASP A 458 -12.47 17.05 8.67
CA ASP A 458 -11.88 17.98 7.71
C ASP A 458 -12.89 19.00 7.19
N GLU A 459 -14.12 18.57 6.90
CA GLU A 459 -15.20 19.46 6.50
C GLU A 459 -15.56 20.44 7.63
N ALA A 460 -15.61 19.95 8.89
CA ALA A 460 -15.86 20.78 10.06
C ALA A 460 -14.74 21.82 10.27
N ILE A 461 -13.47 21.41 10.16
CA ILE A 461 -12.29 22.30 10.24
C ILE A 461 -12.39 23.39 9.17
N CYS A 462 -12.62 23.01 7.91
CA CYS A 462 -12.80 23.97 6.81
C CYS A 462 -13.97 24.94 7.08
N GLY A 463 -15.07 24.44 7.62
CA GLY A 463 -16.23 25.25 8.02
C GLY A 463 -15.89 26.29 9.09
N ILE A 464 -15.13 25.90 10.12
CA ILE A 464 -14.70 26.79 11.20
C ILE A 464 -13.70 27.84 10.68
N ILE A 465 -12.74 27.46 9.85
CA ILE A 465 -11.77 28.39 9.25
C ILE A 465 -12.49 29.48 8.43
N ARG A 466 -13.52 29.11 7.64
CA ARG A 466 -14.35 30.08 6.93
C ARG A 466 -15.01 31.08 7.88
N LYS A 467 -15.55 30.62 9.01
CA LYS A 467 -16.13 31.50 10.03
C LYS A 467 -15.07 32.42 10.64
N ILE A 468 -13.89 31.91 10.96
CA ILE A 468 -12.76 32.72 11.50
C ILE A 468 -12.40 33.84 10.52
N HIS A 469 -12.29 33.55 9.22
CA HIS A 469 -12.02 34.56 8.20
C HIS A 469 -13.10 35.63 8.12
N GLU A 470 -14.37 35.23 8.19
CA GLU A 470 -15.49 36.17 8.19
C GLU A 470 -15.50 37.06 9.44
N HIS A 471 -15.29 36.50 10.63
CA HIS A 471 -15.18 37.27 11.87
C HIS A 471 -14.00 38.24 11.84
N ARG A 472 -12.84 37.81 11.31
CA ARG A 472 -11.69 38.70 11.13
C ARG A 472 -12.00 39.85 10.17
N ARG A 473 -12.70 39.59 9.06
CA ARG A 473 -13.11 40.63 8.11
C ARG A 473 -14.01 41.65 8.79
N ARG A 474 -15.03 41.21 9.53
CA ARG A 474 -15.93 42.08 10.31
C ARG A 474 -15.16 42.89 11.35
N ARG A 475 -14.26 42.25 12.12
CA ARG A 475 -13.41 42.96 13.10
C ARG A 475 -12.57 44.05 12.42
N SER A 476 -11.97 43.74 11.27
CA SER A 476 -11.14 44.70 10.53
C SER A 476 -11.97 45.88 10.01
N PHE A 477 -13.20 45.62 9.54
CA PHE A 477 -14.16 46.64 9.12
C PHE A 477 -14.51 47.60 10.28
N PHE A 478 -14.95 47.06 11.42
CA PHE A 478 -15.32 47.89 12.58
C PHE A 478 -14.12 48.61 13.18
N LEU A 479 -12.94 47.99 13.19
CA LEU A 479 -11.71 48.62 13.67
C LEU A 479 -11.31 49.80 12.79
N GLY A 480 -11.37 49.64 11.46
CA GLY A 480 -11.11 50.74 10.50
C GLY A 480 -12.07 51.90 10.70
N PHE A 481 -13.36 51.62 10.90
CA PHE A 481 -14.34 52.65 11.23
C PHE A 481 -14.02 53.38 12.55
N SER A 482 -13.65 52.64 13.60
CA SER A 482 -13.35 53.25 14.91
C SER A 482 -12.07 54.10 14.92
N GLN A 483 -11.09 53.78 14.07
CA GLN A 483 -9.81 54.47 14.03
C GLN A 483 -9.87 55.77 13.22
N SER A 484 -10.61 55.77 12.10
CA SER A 484 -10.68 56.91 11.18
C SER A 484 -12.06 56.95 10.48
N PRO A 485 -13.14 57.37 11.17
CA PRO A 485 -14.51 57.20 10.67
C PRO A 485 -14.79 57.99 9.38
N VAL A 486 -14.26 59.21 9.26
CA VAL A 486 -14.49 60.07 8.08
C VAL A 486 -13.82 59.48 6.84
N GLU A 487 -12.53 59.16 6.93
CA GLU A 487 -11.77 58.53 5.84
C GLU A 487 -12.36 57.17 5.45
N PHE A 488 -12.78 56.38 6.45
CA PHE A 488 -13.38 55.07 6.23
C PHE A 488 -14.71 55.15 5.49
N ILE A 489 -15.61 56.07 5.88
CA ILE A 489 -16.90 56.25 5.18
C ILE A 489 -16.66 56.68 3.73
N ASN A 490 -15.75 57.64 3.51
CA ASN A 490 -15.42 58.09 2.15
C ASN A 490 -14.88 56.94 1.29
N ALA A 491 -13.91 56.17 1.83
CA ALA A 491 -13.35 55.00 1.15
C ALA A 491 -14.41 53.90 0.91
N LEU A 492 -15.35 53.71 1.84
CA LEU A 492 -16.43 52.75 1.71
C LEU A 492 -17.40 53.15 0.59
N ILE A 493 -17.81 54.42 0.53
CA ILE A 493 -18.67 54.95 -0.54
C ILE A 493 -17.98 54.79 -1.89
N GLU A 494 -16.69 55.13 -1.97
CA GLU A 494 -15.89 54.94 -3.19
C GLU A 494 -15.77 53.47 -3.60
N SER A 495 -15.60 52.55 -2.65
CA SER A 495 -15.56 51.11 -2.92
C SER A 495 -16.90 50.61 -3.42
N GLN A 496 -17.99 50.91 -2.72
CA GLN A 496 -19.34 50.47 -3.10
C GLN A 496 -19.78 51.05 -4.44
N SER A 497 -19.43 52.31 -4.73
CA SER A 497 -19.70 52.92 -6.04
C SER A 497 -18.95 52.19 -7.16
N ARG A 498 -17.69 51.80 -6.94
CA ARG A 498 -16.92 51.01 -7.91
C ARG A 498 -17.50 49.61 -8.08
N ASP A 499 -17.82 48.93 -6.98
CA ASP A 499 -18.35 47.56 -7.02
C ASP A 499 -19.71 47.52 -7.74
N LEU A 500 -20.58 48.51 -7.49
CA LEU A 500 -21.87 48.64 -8.19
C LEU A 500 -21.68 48.84 -9.70
N LYS A 501 -20.74 49.70 -10.11
CA LYS A 501 -20.42 49.90 -11.53
C LYS A 501 -19.91 48.63 -12.20
N LEU A 502 -19.08 47.86 -11.49
CA LEU A 502 -18.58 46.57 -11.98
C LEU A 502 -19.70 45.54 -12.14
N VAL A 503 -20.64 45.46 -11.20
CA VAL A 503 -21.77 44.52 -11.25
C VAL A 503 -22.77 44.90 -12.35
N SER A 504 -23.03 46.20 -12.54
CA SER A 504 -23.95 46.70 -13.57
C SER A 504 -23.38 46.65 -14.99
N GLY A 505 -22.10 46.32 -15.15
CA GLY A 505 -21.42 46.30 -16.44
C GLY A 505 -21.33 47.69 -17.09
N GLU A 506 -21.54 48.76 -16.32
CA GLU A 506 -21.40 50.11 -16.83
C GLU A 506 -19.91 50.37 -17.11
N PRO A 507 -19.57 51.01 -18.24
CA PRO A 507 -18.21 51.49 -18.45
C PRO A 507 -17.81 52.38 -17.27
N SER A 508 -16.52 52.39 -16.91
CA SER A 508 -15.97 53.18 -15.79
C SER A 508 -16.00 54.68 -16.08
N ARG A 509 -17.19 55.19 -16.37
CA ARG A 509 -17.50 56.56 -16.72
C ARG A 509 -17.81 57.27 -15.42
N ASN A 510 -17.06 58.33 -15.14
CA ASN A 510 -17.27 59.14 -13.95
C ASN A 510 -17.82 60.49 -14.40
N ALA A 511 -19.14 60.56 -14.58
CA ALA A 511 -19.85 61.73 -15.11
C ALA A 511 -19.52 63.02 -14.34
N GLU A 512 -19.22 62.91 -13.05
CA GLU A 512 -18.83 64.06 -12.23
C GLU A 512 -17.41 64.56 -12.54
N LYS A 513 -16.48 63.66 -12.86
CA LYS A 513 -15.15 64.07 -13.34
C LYS A 513 -15.23 64.66 -14.74
N GLU A 514 -16.03 64.08 -15.63
CA GLU A 514 -16.24 64.56 -17.00
C GLU A 514 -16.88 65.95 -17.09
N ARG A 515 -17.56 66.41 -16.03
CA ARG A 515 -18.12 67.77 -15.95
C ARG A 515 -17.09 68.84 -15.61
N ARG A 516 -15.91 68.46 -15.12
CA ARG A 516 -14.86 69.40 -14.71
C ARG A 516 -13.87 69.62 -15.85
N SER A 517 -13.45 70.87 -16.06
CA SER A 517 -12.49 71.23 -17.12
C SER A 517 -11.18 70.45 -17.03
N ASP A 518 -10.73 70.14 -15.81
CA ASP A 518 -9.47 69.40 -15.56
C ASP A 518 -9.43 68.00 -16.19
N PHE A 519 -10.61 67.40 -16.42
CA PHE A 519 -10.71 66.12 -17.11
C PHE A 519 -10.29 66.22 -18.58
N PHE A 520 -10.47 67.39 -19.20
CA PHE A 520 -10.09 67.65 -20.59
C PHE A 520 -8.68 68.24 -20.74
N ASN A 521 -7.95 68.42 -19.63
CA ASN A 521 -6.53 68.81 -19.63
C ASN A 521 -5.58 67.60 -19.60
N GLN A 522 -6.07 66.43 -20.03
CA GLN A 522 -5.31 65.18 -19.96
C GLN A 522 -4.62 64.86 -21.30
N PRO A 523 -3.45 64.18 -21.30
CA PRO A 523 -2.68 63.93 -22.53
C PRO A 523 -3.41 63.15 -23.62
N TRP A 524 -4.43 62.36 -23.25
CA TRP A 524 -5.23 61.58 -24.20
C TRP A 524 -6.20 62.45 -25.01
N VAL A 525 -6.43 63.71 -24.62
CA VAL A 525 -7.46 64.57 -25.21
C VAL A 525 -7.06 65.01 -26.62
N GLU A 526 -5.80 65.36 -26.86
CA GLU A 526 -5.31 65.75 -28.19
C GLU A 526 -5.47 64.61 -29.21
N ASP A 527 -5.04 63.40 -28.85
CA ASP A 527 -5.20 62.20 -29.68
C ASP A 527 -6.69 61.83 -29.85
N ALA A 528 -7.52 61.99 -28.81
CA ALA A 528 -8.96 61.76 -28.90
C ALA A 528 -9.66 62.76 -29.83
N VAL A 529 -9.29 64.04 -29.81
CA VAL A 529 -9.82 65.07 -30.72
C VAL A 529 -9.42 64.76 -32.17
N ILE A 530 -8.15 64.40 -32.42
CA ILE A 530 -7.68 64.02 -33.76
C ILE A 530 -8.45 62.79 -34.27
N ARG A 531 -8.64 61.77 -33.42
CA ARG A 531 -9.43 60.57 -33.78
C ARG A 531 -10.90 60.89 -34.01
N TYR A 532 -11.46 61.82 -33.26
CA TYR A 532 -12.84 62.27 -33.42
C TYR A 532 -13.03 63.01 -34.75
N LEU A 533 -12.13 63.95 -35.08
CA LEU A 533 -12.15 64.71 -36.33
C LEU A 533 -11.92 63.82 -37.57
N ASN A 534 -11.07 62.79 -37.44
CA ASN A 534 -10.79 61.83 -38.51
C ASN A 534 -11.84 60.71 -38.62
N ARG A 535 -12.85 60.68 -37.74
CA ARG A 535 -13.94 59.73 -37.81
C ARG A 535 -14.83 60.08 -39.01
N LYS A 536 -14.71 59.32 -40.10
CA LYS A 536 -15.65 59.44 -41.24
C LYS A 536 -17.09 59.28 -40.73
N PRO A 537 -18.03 60.14 -41.15
CA PRO A 537 -19.44 59.97 -40.80
C PRO A 537 -19.91 58.59 -41.29
N ALA A 538 -20.71 57.91 -40.46
CA ALA A 538 -21.26 56.63 -40.84
C ALA A 538 -22.07 56.81 -42.13
N VAL A 539 -21.83 55.94 -43.12
CA VAL A 539 -22.53 55.93 -44.40
C VAL A 539 -24.04 55.84 -44.12
N GLY A 540 -24.76 56.94 -44.34
CA GLY A 540 -26.20 57.04 -44.13
C GLY A 540 -26.73 58.31 -43.45
N SER A 541 -25.88 59.19 -42.92
CA SER A 541 -26.34 60.51 -42.42
C SER A 541 -26.01 61.61 -43.42
N ASP A 542 -26.81 61.70 -44.49
CA ASP A 542 -26.92 62.96 -45.23
C ASP A 542 -27.60 64.00 -44.33
N ALA A 543 -26.86 65.04 -43.98
CA ALA A 543 -27.43 66.37 -43.77
C ALA A 543 -26.41 67.42 -44.23
N PRO A 544 -26.83 68.37 -45.08
CA PRO A 544 -25.94 69.30 -45.75
C PRO A 544 -25.47 70.41 -44.80
N GLY A 545 -24.31 70.99 -45.11
CA GLY A 545 -23.74 72.08 -44.34
C GLY A 545 -24.55 73.38 -44.43
N SER A 546 -24.26 74.28 -43.50
CA SER A 546 -23.82 75.66 -43.77
C SER A 546 -23.93 76.49 -42.49
N THR A 547 -22.87 77.30 -42.27
CA THR A 547 -22.69 78.45 -41.34
C THR A 547 -22.74 78.22 -39.85
#